data_AF-A0A134B9Y6-F1
#
_entry.id   AF-A0A134B9Y6-F1
#
_cell.length_a   1.000
_cell.length_b   1.000
_cell.length_c   1.000
_cell.angle_alpha   90.00
_cell.angle_beta   90.00
_cell.angle_gamma   90.00
#
_symmetry.space_group_name_H-M   'P 1'
#
loop_
_entity.id
_entity.type
_entity.pdbx_description
1 polymer ?
#
loop_
_entity_poly.entity_id
_entity_poly.type
_entity_poly.pdbx_seq_one_letter_code
_entity_poly.pdbx_strand_id
1 'polypeptide(L)'
;MDVIQFFNDVADSEEAMSRITHKLCRNIIQGLDEATLRELRSRASLDWYLRKLVDARLEKQGPSDATPIQYNKSWRAYLKDIQQRKLGRISLARKKLREAFPHIEWQAQCKILSFFLQDSSKDARTWALQTLMYQWEMFAGRGERLRSQWVAMVLDLWEKYKERDVALFIIRHADEACVLRLDQELAKVVGYQRVALRLGANPHYELDTSRLSTLEWLYAMAKLQRPVSREACEAALAEMLMETIASNSCPPMREVDTFSFALDDGVSLALWCLGELKYPDLIMDFAFCDRRLQTDLSYLRNLSISPEKYWEVMCRAAPSYFSLPRIREYKLERFEEFLKRYPIFRDLVEKYGFGIA
;
A
#
# COMPACT_ATOMS: atom_id res chain seq x y z
N MET A 1 25.05 20.10 -3.23
CA MET A 1 24.30 21.25 -2.67
C MET A 1 24.28 21.06 -1.17
N ASP A 2 24.70 22.07 -0.40
CA ASP A 2 24.62 22.00 1.06
C ASP A 2 23.14 21.96 1.49
N VAL A 3 22.81 21.10 2.45
CA VAL A 3 21.45 20.99 3.03
C VAL A 3 20.95 22.35 3.51
N ILE A 4 21.86 23.15 4.04
CA ILE A 4 21.53 24.47 4.55
C ILE A 4 21.26 25.45 3.41
N GLN A 5 22.03 25.36 2.31
CA GLN A 5 21.77 26.13 1.10
C GLN A 5 20.42 25.75 0.47
N PHE A 6 20.06 24.45 0.47
CA PHE A 6 18.74 23.99 0.02
C PHE A 6 17.58 24.66 0.75
N PHE A 7 17.65 24.78 2.08
CA PHE A 7 16.59 25.42 2.84
C PHE A 7 16.54 26.94 2.66
N ASN A 8 17.67 27.59 2.39
CA ASN A 8 17.70 29.00 2.01
C ASN A 8 17.03 29.22 0.65
N ASP A 9 17.39 28.41 -0.36
CA ASP A 9 16.84 28.52 -1.72
C ASP A 9 15.31 28.29 -1.74
N VAL A 10 14.82 27.43 -0.84
CA VAL A 10 13.37 27.17 -0.63
C VAL A 10 12.67 28.31 0.12
N ALA A 11 13.37 29.00 1.03
CA ALA A 11 12.81 30.15 1.75
C ALA A 11 12.74 31.41 0.87
N ASP A 12 13.68 31.56 -0.07
CA ASP A 12 13.78 32.70 -0.98
C ASP A 12 12.89 32.56 -2.24
N SER A 13 12.29 31.39 -2.48
CA SER A 13 11.34 31.21 -3.60
C SER A 13 9.98 31.84 -3.26
N GLU A 14 9.55 32.85 -4.01
CA GLU A 14 8.23 33.51 -3.85
C GLU A 14 7.03 32.58 -4.14
N GLU A 15 7.26 31.37 -4.64
CA GLU A 15 6.22 30.35 -4.78
C GLU A 15 5.80 29.82 -3.40
N ALA A 16 4.52 30.00 -3.06
CA ALA A 16 3.92 29.36 -1.90
C ALA A 16 4.26 27.85 -1.90
N MET A 17 4.99 27.41 -0.88
CA MET A 17 5.54 26.05 -0.78
C MET A 17 4.53 24.98 -1.20
N SER A 18 4.82 24.30 -2.32
CA SER A 18 3.98 23.23 -2.82
C SER A 18 3.86 22.10 -1.78
N ARG A 19 2.77 21.31 -1.85
CA ARG A 19 2.61 20.12 -0.99
C ARG A 19 3.77 19.12 -1.11
N ILE A 20 4.45 19.11 -2.26
CA ILE A 20 5.62 18.26 -2.52
C ILE A 20 6.83 18.81 -1.76
N THR A 21 7.07 20.12 -1.82
CA THR A 21 8.14 20.81 -1.08
C THR A 21 7.99 20.60 0.42
N HIS A 22 6.77 20.71 0.97
CA HIS A 22 6.49 20.37 2.38
C HIS A 22 6.89 18.95 2.77
N LYS A 23 6.59 17.96 1.91
CA LYS A 23 6.89 16.55 2.17
C LYS A 23 8.40 16.28 2.11
N LEU A 24 9.09 16.90 1.16
CA LEU A 24 10.54 16.79 1.01
C LEU A 24 11.27 17.43 2.21
N CYS A 25 10.93 18.67 2.57
CA CYS A 25 11.52 19.35 3.73
C CYS A 25 11.33 18.56 5.03
N ARG A 26 10.14 17.97 5.25
CA ARG A 26 9.87 17.13 6.42
C ARG A 26 10.76 15.88 6.46
N ASN A 27 10.95 15.22 5.33
CA ASN A 27 11.79 14.02 5.26
C ASN A 27 13.28 14.35 5.47
N ILE A 28 13.74 15.48 4.94
CA ILE A 28 15.12 15.96 5.12
C ILE A 28 15.35 16.29 6.60
N ILE A 29 14.51 17.12 7.22
CA ILE A 29 14.62 17.50 8.66
C ILE A 29 14.60 16.27 9.58
N GLN A 30 13.91 15.19 9.20
CA GLN A 30 13.91 13.94 9.98
C GLN A 30 15.28 13.24 10.02
N GLY A 31 16.09 13.40 8.97
CA GLY A 31 17.39 12.76 8.81
C GLY A 31 18.60 13.61 9.22
N LEU A 32 18.41 14.87 9.66
CA LEU A 32 19.50 15.74 10.09
C LEU A 32 19.95 15.45 11.52
N ASP A 33 21.24 15.68 11.77
CA ASP A 33 21.81 15.65 13.11
C ASP A 33 21.43 16.91 13.92
N GLU A 34 21.61 16.82 15.24
CA GLU A 34 21.18 17.87 16.15
C GLU A 34 21.98 19.18 15.99
N ALA A 35 23.25 19.09 15.59
CA ALA A 35 24.11 20.26 15.37
C ALA A 35 23.59 21.09 14.18
N THR A 36 23.28 20.41 13.07
CA THR A 36 22.72 21.01 11.87
C THR A 36 21.32 21.55 12.12
N LEU A 37 20.50 20.87 12.93
CA LEU A 37 19.18 21.37 13.33
C LEU A 37 19.25 22.65 14.18
N ARG A 38 20.20 22.75 15.11
CA ARG A 38 20.42 23.98 15.90
C ARG A 38 20.92 25.13 15.02
N GLU A 39 21.80 24.83 14.07
CA GLU A 39 22.28 25.82 13.09
C GLU A 39 21.12 26.35 12.24
N LEU A 40 20.29 25.46 11.68
CA LEU A 40 19.08 25.84 10.92
C LEU A 40 18.12 26.69 11.76
N ARG A 41 17.87 26.32 13.02
CA ARG A 41 17.00 27.08 13.94
C ARG A 41 17.51 28.50 14.18
N SER A 42 18.82 28.69 14.24
CA SER A 42 19.45 30.00 14.50
C SER A 42 19.32 30.99 13.34
N ARG A 43 18.89 30.54 12.15
CA ARG A 43 18.75 31.40 10.97
C ARG A 43 17.49 32.27 11.04
N ALA A 44 17.68 33.56 10.79
CA ALA A 44 16.61 34.56 10.81
C ALA A 44 15.63 34.42 9.64
N SER A 45 16.10 33.94 8.47
CA SER A 45 15.34 33.80 7.22
C SER A 45 14.60 32.47 7.08
N LEU A 46 14.63 31.59 8.08
CA LEU A 46 13.97 30.29 7.98
C LEU A 46 12.43 30.45 7.99
N ASP A 47 11.78 29.93 6.95
CA ASP A 47 10.32 29.92 6.84
C ASP A 47 9.63 29.35 8.09
N TRP A 48 8.46 29.90 8.42
CA TRP A 48 7.73 29.57 9.65
C TRP A 48 7.37 28.08 9.76
N TYR A 49 7.06 27.41 8.65
CA TYR A 49 6.73 25.98 8.63
C TYR A 49 7.98 25.12 8.88
N LEU A 50 9.10 25.49 8.25
CA LEU A 50 10.38 24.83 8.47
C LEU A 50 10.87 25.02 9.91
N ARG A 51 10.75 26.22 10.46
CA ARG A 51 11.06 26.53 11.85
C ARG A 51 10.25 25.64 12.80
N LYS A 52 8.94 25.50 12.57
CA LYS A 52 8.06 24.62 13.34
C LYS A 52 8.47 23.14 13.27
N LEU A 53 8.95 22.66 12.13
CA LEU A 53 9.42 21.27 11.97
C LEU A 53 10.76 21.03 12.70
N VAL A 54 11.68 22.00 12.64
CA VAL A 54 12.96 21.97 13.35
C VAL A 54 12.73 22.01 14.86
N ASP A 55 11.88 22.93 15.33
CA ASP A 55 11.48 23.04 16.75
C ASP A 55 10.90 21.71 17.25
N ALA A 56 9.94 21.13 16.52
CA ALA A 56 9.34 19.85 16.88
C ALA A 56 10.33 18.67 16.89
N ARG A 57 11.45 18.75 16.16
CA ARG A 57 12.48 17.72 16.14
C ARG A 57 13.46 17.87 17.31
N LEU A 58 13.82 19.11 17.66
CA LEU A 58 14.66 19.44 18.81
C LEU A 58 13.92 19.23 20.13
N GLU A 59 12.63 19.57 20.20
CA GLU A 59 11.78 19.36 21.38
C GLU A 59 11.51 17.88 21.68
N LYS A 60 11.55 17.01 20.67
CA LYS A 60 11.42 15.55 20.84
C LYS A 60 12.61 14.90 21.58
N GLN A 61 13.70 15.63 21.83
CA GLN A 61 14.89 15.11 22.53
C GLN A 61 15.16 15.75 23.90
N GLY A 62 14.38 16.74 24.32
CA GLY A 62 14.39 17.20 25.71
C GLY A 62 13.52 16.31 26.61
N PRO A 63 13.77 16.24 27.94
CA PRO A 63 12.73 15.78 28.85
C PRO A 63 11.55 16.71 28.62
N SER A 64 10.43 16.13 28.19
CA SER A 64 9.21 16.89 27.97
C SER A 64 8.85 17.56 29.29
N ASP A 65 9.06 18.87 29.36
CA ASP A 65 8.27 19.73 30.24
C ASP A 65 6.86 19.65 29.70
N ALA A 66 6.17 18.60 30.13
CA ALA A 66 4.80 18.33 29.80
C ALA A 66 4.01 19.55 30.26
N THR A 67 3.55 20.33 29.29
CA THR A 67 2.49 21.30 29.54
C THR A 67 1.39 20.51 30.23
N PRO A 68 1.01 20.85 31.48
CA PRO A 68 0.03 20.06 32.19
C PRO A 68 -1.26 20.18 31.40
N ILE A 69 -1.65 19.07 30.76
CA ILE A 69 -2.97 18.96 30.16
C ILE A 69 -3.93 19.25 31.32
N GLN A 70 -4.68 20.35 31.22
CA GLN A 70 -5.77 20.63 32.14
C GLN A 70 -6.74 19.44 32.03
N TYR A 71 -6.66 18.53 33.00
CA TYR A 71 -7.55 17.39 33.12
C TYR A 71 -8.92 17.89 33.54
N ASN A 72 -9.73 18.31 32.57
CA ASN A 72 -11.16 18.24 32.73
C ASN A 72 -11.49 16.73 32.80
N LYS A 73 -11.50 16.15 34.01
CA LYS A 73 -11.73 14.72 34.37
C LYS A 73 -10.59 13.72 34.06
N SER A 74 -10.47 12.68 34.91
CA SER A 74 -9.53 11.56 34.76
C SER A 74 -9.98 10.54 33.70
N TRP A 75 -9.06 9.74 33.14
CA TRP A 75 -9.39 8.68 32.16
C TRP A 75 -10.42 7.67 32.70
N ARG A 76 -10.36 7.36 34.01
CA ARG A 76 -11.36 6.50 34.69
C ARG A 76 -12.75 7.11 34.66
N ALA A 77 -12.86 8.42 34.84
CA ALA A 77 -14.13 9.13 34.77
C ALA A 77 -14.71 9.12 33.34
N TYR A 78 -13.86 9.26 32.32
CA TYR A 78 -14.31 9.13 30.92
C TYR A 78 -14.78 7.71 30.59
N LEU A 79 -14.07 6.67 31.03
CA LEU A 79 -14.53 5.29 30.86
C LEU A 79 -15.89 5.06 31.54
N LYS A 80 -16.05 5.58 32.77
CA LYS A 80 -17.32 5.49 33.50
C LYS A 80 -18.45 6.21 32.77
N ASP A 81 -18.18 7.38 32.19
CA ASP A 81 -19.17 8.14 31.41
C ASP A 81 -19.61 7.34 30.15
N ILE A 82 -18.71 6.56 29.53
CA ILE A 82 -19.08 5.64 28.41
C ILE A 82 -19.87 4.44 28.92
N GLN A 83 -19.41 3.76 29.97
CA GLN A 83 -20.07 2.57 30.54
C GLN A 83 -21.50 2.88 31.01
N GLN A 84 -21.72 4.05 31.61
CA GLN A 84 -23.03 4.49 32.09
C GLN A 84 -23.95 5.00 30.97
N ARG A 85 -23.51 4.97 29.71
CA ARG A 85 -24.25 5.46 28.53
C ARG A 85 -24.90 6.84 28.75
N LYS A 86 -24.20 7.77 29.41
CA LYS A 86 -24.76 9.10 29.67
C LYS A 86 -25.02 9.82 28.33
N LEU A 87 -26.32 10.01 28.02
CA LEU A 87 -26.79 10.63 26.79
C LEU A 87 -26.06 11.95 26.52
N GLY A 88 -25.60 12.13 25.28
CA GLY A 88 -24.87 13.32 24.82
C GLY A 88 -23.39 13.42 25.19
N ARG A 89 -22.84 12.55 26.06
CA ARG A 89 -21.44 12.64 26.54
C ARG A 89 -20.52 11.52 26.04
N ILE A 90 -21.07 10.47 25.43
CA ILE A 90 -20.32 9.28 24.99
C ILE A 90 -19.28 9.64 23.93
N SER A 91 -19.68 10.35 22.86
CA SER A 91 -18.78 10.69 21.76
C SER A 91 -17.61 11.56 22.22
N LEU A 92 -17.87 12.53 23.09
CA LEU A 92 -16.83 13.38 23.69
C LEU A 92 -15.89 12.56 24.58
N ALA A 93 -16.43 11.68 25.44
CA ALA A 93 -15.62 10.82 26.30
C ALA A 93 -14.73 9.85 25.50
N ARG A 94 -15.26 9.28 24.40
CA ARG A 94 -14.47 8.45 23.47
C ARG A 94 -13.33 9.26 22.85
N LYS A 95 -13.63 10.44 22.31
CA LYS A 95 -12.61 11.34 21.73
C LYS A 95 -11.51 11.68 22.74
N LYS A 96 -11.90 12.10 23.95
CA LYS A 96 -10.97 12.47 25.01
C LYS A 96 -10.12 11.29 25.50
N LEU A 97 -10.67 10.08 25.57
CA LEU A 97 -9.88 8.89 25.89
C LEU A 97 -8.86 8.55 24.81
N ARG A 98 -9.23 8.65 23.53
CA ARG A 98 -8.30 8.42 22.41
C ARG A 98 -7.17 9.45 22.39
N GLU A 99 -7.49 10.72 22.65
CA GLU A 99 -6.51 11.81 22.77
C GLU A 99 -5.53 11.57 23.95
N ALA A 100 -6.04 11.13 25.10
CA ALA A 100 -5.22 10.87 26.28
C ALA A 100 -4.43 9.56 26.21
N PHE A 101 -4.82 8.62 25.33
CA PHE A 101 -4.31 7.25 25.29
C PHE A 101 -2.76 7.13 25.24
N PRO A 102 -2.03 7.92 24.44
CA PRO A 102 -0.56 7.81 24.40
C PRO A 102 0.13 8.25 25.69
N HIS A 103 -0.55 9.03 26.52
CA HIS A 103 0.02 9.73 27.68
C HIS A 103 -0.36 9.10 29.03
N ILE A 104 -1.10 7.99 29.00
CA ILE A 104 -1.50 7.25 30.20
C ILE A 104 -0.59 6.03 30.40
N GLU A 105 -0.51 5.57 31.65
CA GLU A 105 0.27 4.39 32.02
C GLU A 105 -0.15 3.13 31.23
N TRP A 106 0.83 2.26 30.93
CA TRP A 106 0.65 1.07 30.10
C TRP A 106 -0.49 0.16 30.58
N GLN A 107 -0.66 -0.02 31.89
CA GLN A 107 -1.77 -0.82 32.44
C GLN A 107 -3.14 -0.20 32.12
N ALA A 108 -3.24 1.13 32.13
CA ALA A 108 -4.45 1.85 31.75
C ALA A 108 -4.68 1.75 30.24
N GLN A 109 -3.63 1.82 29.42
CA GLN A 109 -3.71 1.59 27.97
C GLN A 109 -4.29 0.21 27.66
N CYS A 110 -3.79 -0.85 28.31
CA CYS A 110 -4.30 -2.21 28.12
C CYS A 110 -5.79 -2.32 28.50
N LYS A 111 -6.21 -1.69 29.61
CA LYS A 111 -7.62 -1.65 30.04
C LYS A 111 -8.51 -0.93 29.02
N ILE A 112 -8.03 0.20 28.49
CA ILE A 112 -8.77 0.99 27.50
C ILE A 112 -8.89 0.25 26.16
N LEU A 113 -7.81 -0.37 25.68
CA LEU A 113 -7.86 -1.19 24.47
C LEU A 113 -8.83 -2.35 24.63
N SER A 114 -8.73 -3.09 25.74
CA SER A 114 -9.65 -4.20 26.02
C SER A 114 -11.11 -3.74 26.03
N PHE A 115 -11.37 -2.59 26.65
CA PHE A 115 -12.69 -1.98 26.68
C PHE A 115 -13.21 -1.62 25.29
N PHE A 116 -12.40 -0.94 24.47
CA PHE A 116 -12.81 -0.52 23.13
C PHE A 116 -12.95 -1.68 22.15
N LEU A 117 -12.16 -2.74 22.30
CA LEU A 117 -12.34 -3.98 21.54
C LEU A 117 -13.70 -4.63 21.82
N GLN A 118 -14.18 -4.59 23.06
CA GLN A 118 -15.46 -5.16 23.46
C GLN A 118 -16.65 -4.19 23.27
N ASP A 119 -16.41 -2.97 22.79
CA ASP A 119 -17.45 -1.97 22.56
C ASP A 119 -18.35 -2.41 21.38
N SER A 120 -19.65 -2.13 21.48
CA SER A 120 -20.61 -2.41 20.41
C SER A 120 -20.39 -1.54 19.17
N SER A 121 -19.71 -0.41 19.31
CA SER A 121 -19.38 0.51 18.21
C SER A 121 -18.21 -0.02 17.35
N LYS A 122 -18.47 -0.20 16.06
CA LYS A 122 -17.44 -0.56 15.06
C LYS A 122 -16.26 0.41 15.07
N ASP A 123 -16.51 1.72 15.08
CA ASP A 123 -15.45 2.74 15.09
C ASP A 123 -14.54 2.65 16.33
N ALA A 124 -15.08 2.24 17.47
CA ALA A 124 -14.31 1.99 18.67
C ALA A 124 -13.40 0.76 18.50
N ARG A 125 -13.95 -0.35 18.01
CA ARG A 125 -13.20 -1.58 17.74
C ARG A 125 -12.10 -1.36 16.70
N THR A 126 -12.43 -0.74 15.56
CA THR A 126 -11.46 -0.40 14.50
C THR A 126 -10.30 0.42 15.05
N TRP A 127 -10.58 1.47 15.83
CA TRP A 127 -9.52 2.28 16.44
C TRP A 127 -8.63 1.45 17.37
N ALA A 128 -9.21 0.59 18.21
CA ALA A 128 -8.46 -0.25 19.13
C ALA A 128 -7.61 -1.30 18.39
N LEU A 129 -8.17 -1.96 17.38
CA LEU A 129 -7.46 -2.91 16.52
C LEU A 129 -6.28 -2.26 15.80
N GLN A 130 -6.49 -1.10 15.17
CA GLN A 130 -5.43 -0.38 14.47
C GLN A 130 -4.32 0.06 15.43
N THR A 131 -4.68 0.53 16.62
CA THR A 131 -3.71 0.89 17.67
C THR A 131 -2.89 -0.32 18.10
N LEU A 132 -3.56 -1.46 18.33
CA LEU A 132 -2.91 -2.70 18.73
C LEU A 132 -2.01 -3.27 17.61
N MET A 133 -2.43 -3.18 16.34
CA MET A 133 -1.60 -3.59 15.19
C MET A 133 -0.37 -2.70 15.01
N TYR A 134 -0.51 -1.39 15.22
CA TYR A 134 0.59 -0.43 15.06
C TYR A 134 1.62 -0.54 16.19
N GLN A 135 1.15 -0.81 17.42
CA GLN A 135 1.98 -0.90 18.62
C GLN A 135 2.09 -2.34 19.15
N TRP A 136 2.02 -3.33 18.25
CA TRP A 136 1.92 -4.74 18.64
C TRP A 136 3.02 -5.18 19.60
N GLU A 137 4.28 -4.87 19.28
CA GLU A 137 5.42 -5.23 20.12
C GLU A 137 5.35 -4.60 21.52
N MET A 138 4.76 -3.40 21.66
CA MET A 138 4.59 -2.76 22.97
C MET A 138 3.56 -3.49 23.86
N PHE A 139 2.52 -4.05 23.24
CA PHE A 139 1.40 -4.68 23.95
C PHE A 139 1.51 -6.21 24.07
N ALA A 140 2.14 -6.86 23.09
CA ALA A 140 2.32 -8.31 23.02
C ALA A 140 3.77 -8.75 23.27
N GLY A 141 4.76 -7.88 23.05
CA GLY A 141 6.19 -8.21 23.19
C GLY A 141 6.68 -8.37 24.63
N ARG A 142 5.80 -8.23 25.64
CA ARG A 142 6.14 -8.43 27.07
C ARG A 142 5.93 -9.88 27.56
N GLY A 143 5.51 -10.79 26.66
CA GLY A 143 5.43 -12.23 26.94
C GLY A 143 4.28 -12.93 26.23
N GLU A 144 4.46 -14.23 25.97
CA GLU A 144 3.54 -15.05 25.17
C GLU A 144 2.11 -15.03 25.71
N ARG A 145 1.93 -15.01 27.03
CA ARG A 145 0.60 -14.93 27.65
C ARG A 145 -0.22 -13.71 27.19
N LEU A 146 0.41 -12.53 27.09
CA LEU A 146 -0.28 -11.31 26.66
C LEU A 146 -0.61 -11.39 25.17
N ARG A 147 0.30 -11.94 24.37
CA ARG A 147 0.09 -12.22 22.95
C ARG A 147 -1.15 -13.10 22.75
N SER A 148 -1.21 -14.25 23.42
CA SER A 148 -2.34 -15.17 23.32
C SER A 148 -3.65 -14.54 23.81
N GLN A 149 -3.60 -13.71 24.85
CA GLN A 149 -4.79 -13.00 25.36
C GLN A 149 -5.36 -12.03 24.33
N TRP A 150 -4.52 -11.20 23.70
CA TRP A 150 -4.98 -10.27 22.67
C TRP A 150 -5.53 -11.01 21.46
N VAL A 151 -4.85 -12.07 21.00
CA VAL A 151 -5.31 -12.91 19.89
C VAL A 151 -6.67 -13.54 20.22
N ALA A 152 -6.85 -14.11 21.42
CA ALA A 152 -8.11 -14.69 21.85
C ALA A 152 -9.26 -13.67 21.84
N MET A 153 -9.02 -12.46 22.36
CA MET A 153 -10.02 -11.39 22.31
C MET A 153 -10.42 -11.02 20.87
N VAL A 154 -9.46 -11.00 19.94
CA VAL A 154 -9.76 -10.69 18.54
C VAL A 154 -10.48 -11.85 17.84
N LEU A 155 -10.20 -13.10 18.21
CA LEU A 155 -10.96 -14.25 17.73
C LEU A 155 -12.41 -14.23 18.21
N ASP A 156 -12.67 -13.83 19.45
CA ASP A 156 -14.04 -13.62 19.94
C ASP A 156 -14.79 -12.54 19.15
N LEU A 157 -14.08 -11.50 18.69
CA LEU A 157 -14.64 -10.47 17.82
C LEU A 157 -14.90 -10.99 16.41
N TRP A 158 -14.05 -11.89 15.92
CA TRP A 158 -14.24 -12.52 14.62
C TRP A 158 -15.55 -13.29 14.57
N GLU A 159 -15.82 -14.12 15.59
CA GLU A 159 -17.07 -14.88 15.66
C GLU A 159 -18.32 -14.01 15.66
N LYS A 160 -18.23 -12.78 16.16
CA LYS A 160 -19.38 -11.86 16.26
C LYS A 160 -19.58 -10.98 15.04
N TYR A 161 -18.50 -10.47 14.45
CA TYR A 161 -18.59 -9.33 13.52
C TYR A 161 -18.00 -9.60 12.13
N LYS A 162 -17.08 -10.56 11.99
CA LYS A 162 -16.39 -10.90 10.72
C LYS A 162 -15.86 -9.64 9.96
N GLU A 163 -15.32 -8.67 10.70
CA GLU A 163 -14.89 -7.37 10.17
C GLU A 163 -13.52 -7.43 9.49
N ARG A 164 -13.29 -6.53 8.52
CA ARG A 164 -12.02 -6.44 7.76
C ARG A 164 -10.81 -6.24 8.67
N ASP A 165 -10.84 -5.30 9.60
CA ASP A 165 -9.70 -5.04 10.50
C ASP A 165 -9.41 -6.22 11.44
N VAL A 166 -10.45 -6.97 11.83
CA VAL A 166 -10.32 -8.19 12.65
C VAL A 166 -9.62 -9.28 11.83
N ALA A 167 -10.04 -9.50 10.59
CA ALA A 167 -9.39 -10.46 9.69
C ALA A 167 -7.91 -10.12 9.46
N LEU A 168 -7.58 -8.85 9.22
CA LEU A 168 -6.19 -8.41 9.03
C LEU A 168 -5.34 -8.60 10.28
N PHE A 169 -5.92 -8.38 11.45
CA PHE A 169 -5.25 -8.67 12.71
C PHE A 169 -4.93 -10.16 12.84
N ILE A 170 -5.93 -11.04 12.61
CA ILE A 170 -5.76 -12.49 12.72
C ILE A 170 -4.65 -12.96 11.78
N ILE A 171 -4.72 -12.59 10.51
CA ILE A 171 -3.72 -12.96 9.50
C ILE A 171 -2.31 -12.55 9.97
N ARG A 172 -2.17 -11.35 10.55
CA ARG A 172 -0.86 -10.84 10.93
C ARG A 172 -0.29 -11.47 12.21
N HIS A 173 -1.13 -11.73 13.20
CA HIS A 173 -0.67 -11.97 14.58
C HIS A 173 -1.02 -13.35 15.15
N ALA A 174 -2.08 -13.99 14.65
CA ALA A 174 -2.45 -15.33 15.08
C ALA A 174 -1.43 -16.38 14.60
N ASP A 175 -1.46 -17.54 15.24
CA ASP A 175 -0.68 -18.69 14.79
C ASP A 175 -1.16 -19.19 13.42
N GLU A 176 -0.28 -19.91 12.74
CA GLU A 176 -0.54 -20.42 11.39
C GLU A 176 -1.72 -21.40 11.36
N ALA A 177 -1.84 -22.27 12.37
CA ALA A 177 -2.93 -23.24 12.46
C ALA A 177 -4.31 -22.57 12.54
N CYS A 178 -4.41 -21.45 13.25
CA CYS A 178 -5.62 -20.65 13.34
C CYS A 178 -5.95 -19.97 12.01
N VAL A 179 -4.95 -19.41 11.32
CA VAL A 179 -5.15 -18.80 9.99
C VAL A 179 -5.60 -19.86 8.99
N LEU A 180 -5.00 -21.05 9.04
CA LEU A 180 -5.36 -22.19 8.19
C LEU A 180 -6.80 -22.65 8.45
N ARG A 181 -7.21 -22.77 9.71
CA ARG A 181 -8.58 -23.14 10.08
C ARG A 181 -9.62 -22.13 9.57
N LEU A 182 -9.25 -20.85 9.50
CA LEU A 182 -10.14 -19.76 9.12
C LEU A 182 -9.95 -19.31 7.66
N ASP A 183 -9.19 -20.06 6.84
CA ASP A 183 -8.71 -19.59 5.53
C ASP A 183 -9.84 -19.09 4.63
N GLN A 184 -10.94 -19.85 4.54
CA GLN A 184 -12.03 -19.55 3.62
C GLN A 184 -12.80 -18.31 4.06
N GLU A 185 -13.04 -18.16 5.36
CA GLU A 185 -13.75 -17.00 5.91
C GLU A 185 -12.90 -15.74 5.82
N LEU A 186 -11.60 -15.84 6.13
CA LEU A 186 -10.67 -14.73 6.02
C LEU A 186 -10.54 -14.27 4.56
N ALA A 187 -10.39 -15.20 3.62
CA ALA A 187 -10.28 -14.90 2.20
C ALA A 187 -11.53 -14.20 1.65
N LYS A 188 -12.72 -14.54 2.12
CA LYS A 188 -13.98 -13.85 1.73
C LYS A 188 -14.00 -12.38 2.14
N VAL A 189 -13.35 -12.03 3.26
CA VAL A 189 -13.39 -10.66 3.81
C VAL A 189 -12.25 -9.79 3.30
N VAL A 190 -11.04 -10.34 3.14
CA VAL A 190 -9.83 -9.56 2.81
C VAL A 190 -9.13 -9.96 1.51
N GLY A 191 -9.66 -10.95 0.80
CA GLY A 191 -9.03 -11.55 -0.39
C GLY A 191 -8.05 -12.67 -0.02
N TYR A 192 -7.99 -13.70 -0.86
CA TYR A 192 -7.13 -14.86 -0.62
C TYR A 192 -5.64 -14.50 -0.67
N GLN A 193 -5.23 -13.52 -1.49
CA GLN A 193 -3.84 -13.06 -1.59
C GLN A 193 -3.19 -12.80 -0.22
N ARG A 194 -3.89 -12.16 0.72
CA ARG A 194 -3.35 -11.85 2.06
C ARG A 194 -3.18 -13.09 2.93
N VAL A 195 -4.11 -14.04 2.81
CA VAL A 195 -4.05 -15.34 3.50
C VAL A 195 -2.91 -16.18 2.92
N ALA A 196 -2.80 -16.23 1.60
CA ALA A 196 -1.75 -16.91 0.86
C ALA A 196 -0.35 -16.40 1.25
N LEU A 197 -0.15 -15.09 1.35
CA LEU A 197 1.13 -14.52 1.80
C LEU A 197 1.49 -14.92 3.23
N ARG A 198 0.48 -15.03 4.11
CA ARG A 198 0.71 -15.42 5.50
C ARG A 198 1.07 -16.88 5.64
N LEU A 199 0.25 -17.76 5.06
CA LEU A 199 0.45 -19.20 5.13
C LEU A 199 1.67 -19.63 4.30
N GLY A 200 1.86 -19.01 3.13
CA GLY A 200 2.97 -19.28 2.24
C GLY A 200 4.34 -18.85 2.75
N ALA A 201 4.40 -18.08 3.85
CA ALA A 201 5.64 -17.84 4.59
C ALA A 201 6.22 -19.15 5.17
N ASN A 202 5.37 -20.16 5.39
CA ASN A 202 5.81 -21.54 5.55
C ASN A 202 6.18 -22.11 4.17
N PRO A 203 7.45 -22.52 3.93
CA PRO A 203 7.88 -23.06 2.64
C PRO A 203 7.13 -24.34 2.21
N HIS A 204 6.59 -25.10 3.17
CA HIS A 204 5.86 -26.34 2.91
C HIS A 204 4.38 -26.13 2.60
N TYR A 205 3.85 -24.92 2.80
CA TYR A 205 2.47 -24.63 2.47
C TYR A 205 2.30 -24.45 0.96
N GLU A 206 1.44 -25.25 0.34
CA GLU A 206 1.10 -25.13 -1.07
C GLU A 206 0.03 -24.05 -1.27
N LEU A 207 0.33 -23.06 -2.10
CA LEU A 207 -0.63 -22.01 -2.42
C LEU A 207 -1.68 -22.57 -3.39
N ASP A 208 -2.96 -22.30 -3.11
CA ASP A 208 -4.03 -22.57 -4.06
C ASP A 208 -4.06 -21.47 -5.13
N THR A 209 -3.33 -21.69 -6.22
CA THR A 209 -3.19 -20.71 -7.30
C THR A 209 -4.51 -20.45 -8.03
N SER A 210 -5.51 -21.34 -7.91
CA SER A 210 -6.82 -21.14 -8.56
C SER A 210 -7.65 -20.01 -7.96
N ARG A 211 -7.31 -19.61 -6.71
CA ARG A 211 -7.98 -18.54 -5.95
C ARG A 211 -7.29 -17.18 -6.10
N LEU A 212 -6.25 -17.09 -6.91
CA LEU A 212 -5.47 -15.87 -7.15
C LEU A 212 -5.65 -15.43 -8.60
N SER A 213 -5.76 -14.13 -8.84
CA SER A 213 -5.55 -13.59 -10.18
C SER A 213 -4.08 -13.80 -10.61
N THR A 214 -3.79 -13.70 -11.90
CA THR A 214 -2.42 -13.81 -12.43
C THR A 214 -1.45 -12.83 -11.73
N LEU A 215 -1.88 -11.58 -11.51
CA LEU A 215 -1.07 -10.59 -10.79
C LEU A 215 -0.92 -10.91 -9.30
N GLU A 216 -2.00 -11.35 -8.64
CA GLU A 216 -1.95 -11.73 -7.23
C GLU A 216 -1.04 -12.93 -6.99
N TRP A 217 -1.09 -13.91 -7.91
CA TRP A 217 -0.19 -15.06 -7.93
C TRP A 217 1.26 -14.63 -8.12
N LEU A 218 1.55 -13.82 -9.15
CA LEU A 218 2.91 -13.36 -9.43
C LEU A 218 3.47 -12.57 -8.23
N TYR A 219 2.65 -11.71 -7.63
CA TYR A 219 2.99 -10.99 -6.41
C TYR A 219 3.27 -11.91 -5.22
N ALA A 220 2.44 -12.93 -5.01
CA ALA A 220 2.63 -13.89 -3.93
C ALA A 220 3.94 -14.67 -4.10
N MET A 221 4.22 -15.15 -5.32
CA MET A 221 5.46 -15.86 -5.62
C MET A 221 6.69 -14.96 -5.42
N ALA A 222 6.65 -13.71 -5.90
CA ALA A 222 7.70 -12.73 -5.71
C ALA A 222 7.94 -12.39 -4.22
N LYS A 223 6.89 -12.11 -3.45
CA LYS A 223 7.01 -11.80 -2.03
C LYS A 223 7.51 -12.97 -1.19
N LEU A 224 7.13 -14.19 -1.54
CA LEU A 224 7.56 -15.40 -0.85
C LEU A 224 8.88 -15.96 -1.40
N GLN A 225 9.48 -15.31 -2.40
CA GLN A 225 10.71 -15.74 -3.07
C GLN A 225 10.62 -17.20 -3.56
N ARG A 226 9.44 -17.58 -4.06
CA ARG A 226 9.21 -18.93 -4.61
C ARG A 226 9.65 -18.96 -6.07
N PRO A 227 10.29 -20.05 -6.54
CA PRO A 227 10.72 -20.15 -7.91
C PRO A 227 9.52 -20.15 -8.85
N VAL A 228 9.63 -19.39 -9.93
CA VAL A 228 8.67 -19.32 -11.03
C VAL A 228 9.47 -19.45 -12.32
N SER A 229 9.02 -20.26 -13.27
CA SER A 229 9.66 -20.40 -14.58
C SER A 229 9.60 -19.08 -15.37
N ARG A 230 10.62 -18.80 -16.18
CA ARG A 230 10.68 -17.62 -17.04
C ARG A 230 9.43 -17.47 -17.92
N GLU A 231 8.97 -18.57 -18.49
CA GLU A 231 7.81 -18.63 -19.40
C GLU A 231 6.52 -18.20 -18.69
N ALA A 232 6.34 -18.60 -17.43
CA ALA A 232 5.19 -18.21 -16.62
C ALA A 232 5.23 -16.73 -16.22
N CYS A 233 6.43 -16.17 -16.01
CA CYS A 233 6.63 -14.74 -15.78
C CYS A 233 6.32 -13.91 -17.03
N GLU A 234 6.78 -14.36 -18.20
CA GLU A 234 6.49 -13.73 -19.49
C GLU A 234 4.99 -13.74 -19.79
N ALA A 235 4.33 -14.89 -19.59
CA ALA A 235 2.89 -15.06 -19.70
C ALA A 235 2.11 -14.08 -18.79
N ALA A 236 2.54 -13.94 -17.53
CA ALA A 236 1.88 -13.06 -16.57
C ALA A 236 2.02 -11.58 -16.95
N LEU A 237 3.21 -11.15 -17.38
CA LEU A 237 3.43 -9.77 -17.85
C LEU A 237 2.57 -9.47 -19.08
N ALA A 238 2.50 -10.41 -20.03
CA ALA A 238 1.70 -10.25 -21.23
C ALA A 238 0.20 -10.13 -20.93
N GLU A 239 -0.32 -10.94 -20.01
CA GLU A 239 -1.72 -10.82 -19.56
C GLU A 239 -1.98 -9.41 -19.00
N MET A 240 -1.09 -8.87 -18.17
CA MET A 240 -1.23 -7.51 -17.64
C MET A 240 -1.22 -6.44 -18.71
N LEU A 241 -0.30 -6.53 -19.68
CA LEU A 241 -0.29 -5.60 -20.80
C LEU A 241 -1.60 -5.64 -21.60
N MET A 242 -2.15 -6.83 -21.81
CA MET A 242 -3.40 -6.99 -22.53
C MET A 242 -4.60 -6.44 -21.76
N GLU A 243 -4.65 -6.65 -20.44
CA GLU A 243 -5.70 -6.06 -19.61
C GLU A 243 -5.63 -4.53 -19.66
N THR A 244 -4.43 -3.95 -19.57
CA THR A 244 -4.23 -2.50 -19.70
C THR A 244 -4.66 -2.00 -21.08
N ILE A 245 -4.24 -2.65 -22.17
CA ILE A 245 -4.62 -2.30 -23.54
C ILE A 245 -6.14 -2.37 -23.73
N ALA A 246 -6.79 -3.43 -23.24
CA ALA A 246 -8.24 -3.62 -23.37
C ALA A 246 -9.04 -2.62 -22.55
N SER A 247 -8.57 -2.26 -21.35
CA SER A 247 -9.23 -1.27 -20.51
C SER A 247 -9.22 0.12 -21.15
N ASN A 248 -8.23 0.40 -22.00
CA ASN A 248 -7.95 1.69 -22.63
C ASN A 248 -8.05 2.89 -21.66
N SER A 249 -7.84 2.62 -20.36
CA SER A 249 -7.98 3.61 -19.30
C SER A 249 -6.68 4.37 -19.20
N CYS A 250 -6.69 5.66 -19.55
CA CYS A 250 -5.49 6.48 -19.52
C CYS A 250 -4.98 6.60 -18.07
N PRO A 251 -3.72 6.19 -17.78
CA PRO A 251 -3.18 6.28 -16.43
C PRO A 251 -3.01 7.74 -16.02
N PRO A 252 -3.07 8.05 -14.71
CA PRO A 252 -2.86 9.39 -14.20
C PRO A 252 -1.44 9.86 -14.52
N MET A 253 -1.31 10.89 -15.36
CA MET A 253 -0.03 11.41 -15.81
C MET A 253 0.70 12.09 -14.64
N ARG A 254 1.91 11.62 -14.33
CA ARG A 254 2.73 12.15 -13.23
C ARG A 254 3.77 13.17 -13.68
N GLU A 255 4.18 13.10 -14.95
CA GLU A 255 5.14 14.00 -15.58
C GLU A 255 4.60 14.43 -16.96
N VAL A 256 4.98 15.65 -17.37
CA VAL A 256 4.63 16.21 -18.67
C VAL A 256 5.37 15.37 -19.74
N ASP A 257 4.63 14.84 -20.70
CA ASP A 257 5.13 14.23 -21.94
C ASP A 257 5.78 12.83 -21.91
N THR A 258 5.52 11.97 -20.91
CA THR A 258 5.90 10.55 -21.00
C THR A 258 4.70 9.62 -20.87
N PHE A 259 4.43 8.86 -21.94
CA PHE A 259 3.39 7.83 -21.98
C PHE A 259 4.07 6.46 -21.99
N SER A 260 3.80 5.64 -20.99
CA SER A 260 4.39 4.31 -20.88
C SER A 260 3.39 3.35 -20.26
N PHE A 261 3.38 2.09 -20.71
CA PHE A 261 2.59 1.07 -20.03
C PHE A 261 3.08 0.81 -18.60
N ALA A 262 4.32 1.16 -18.25
CA ALA A 262 4.84 1.05 -16.88
C ALA A 262 4.17 2.02 -15.88
N LEU A 263 3.40 2.99 -16.36
CA LEU A 263 2.62 3.90 -15.52
C LEU A 263 1.30 3.27 -15.03
N ASP A 264 0.85 2.18 -15.67
CA ASP A 264 -0.26 1.39 -15.18
C ASP A 264 0.15 0.64 -13.90
N ASP A 265 -0.68 0.71 -12.85
CA ASP A 265 -0.34 0.13 -11.54
C ASP A 265 -0.17 -1.40 -11.62
N GLY A 266 -0.92 -2.08 -12.49
CA GLY A 266 -0.83 -3.52 -12.69
C GLY A 266 0.45 -3.93 -13.40
N VAL A 267 0.77 -3.26 -14.51
CA VAL A 267 2.04 -3.48 -15.25
C VAL A 267 3.24 -3.12 -14.38
N SER A 268 3.19 -1.99 -13.67
CA SER A 268 4.24 -1.55 -12.75
C SER A 268 4.50 -2.60 -11.66
N LEU A 269 3.43 -3.16 -11.07
CA LEU A 269 3.56 -4.22 -10.08
C LEU A 269 4.12 -5.51 -10.68
N ALA A 270 3.71 -5.89 -11.89
CA ALA A 270 4.25 -7.06 -12.58
C ALA A 270 5.77 -6.90 -12.81
N LEU A 271 6.22 -5.75 -13.31
CA LEU A 271 7.65 -5.44 -13.50
C LEU A 271 8.43 -5.50 -12.18
N TRP A 272 7.86 -4.97 -11.08
CA TRP A 272 8.46 -5.12 -9.75
C TRP A 272 8.61 -6.59 -9.36
N CYS A 273 7.58 -7.42 -9.60
CA CYS A 273 7.63 -8.85 -9.31
C CYS A 273 8.72 -9.57 -10.13
N LEU A 274 8.90 -9.22 -11.40
CA LEU A 274 9.98 -9.78 -12.23
C LEU A 274 11.37 -9.45 -11.67
N GLY A 275 11.55 -8.25 -11.13
CA GLY A 275 12.80 -7.83 -10.49
C GLY A 275 13.09 -8.63 -9.22
N GLU A 276 12.07 -8.86 -8.40
CA GLU A 276 12.18 -9.72 -7.21
C GLU A 276 12.49 -11.19 -7.58
N LEU A 277 11.86 -11.69 -8.65
CA LEU A 277 12.03 -13.06 -9.17
C LEU A 277 13.29 -13.27 -10.02
N LYS A 278 14.16 -12.25 -10.16
CA LYS A 278 15.44 -12.31 -10.89
C LYS A 278 15.31 -12.54 -12.40
N TYR A 279 14.31 -11.92 -13.03
CA TYR A 279 14.14 -11.88 -14.50
C TYR A 279 14.32 -10.47 -15.08
N PRO A 280 15.54 -9.87 -14.99
CA PRO A 280 15.79 -8.53 -15.51
C PRO A 280 15.75 -8.46 -17.05
N ASP A 281 15.99 -9.58 -17.75
CA ASP A 281 15.88 -9.69 -19.20
C ASP A 281 14.47 -9.34 -19.68
N LEU A 282 13.44 -9.89 -19.05
CA LEU A 282 12.04 -9.59 -19.39
C LEU A 282 11.68 -8.12 -19.17
N ILE A 283 12.27 -7.47 -18.16
CA ILE A 283 12.09 -6.04 -17.90
C ILE A 283 12.76 -5.21 -19.00
N MET A 284 13.97 -5.60 -19.42
CA MET A 284 14.69 -4.93 -20.51
C MET A 284 13.96 -5.07 -21.84
N ASP A 285 13.44 -6.26 -22.14
CA ASP A 285 12.64 -6.53 -23.34
C ASP A 285 11.38 -5.66 -23.35
N PHE A 286 10.66 -5.60 -22.23
CA PHE A 286 9.52 -4.70 -22.06
C PHE A 286 9.91 -3.23 -22.31
N ALA A 287 10.98 -2.75 -21.66
CA ALA A 287 11.41 -1.35 -21.77
C ALA A 287 11.83 -0.99 -23.20
N PHE A 288 12.46 -1.92 -23.92
CA PHE A 288 12.82 -1.75 -25.33
C PHE A 288 11.57 -1.60 -26.20
N CYS A 289 10.59 -2.50 -26.05
CA CYS A 289 9.33 -2.45 -26.79
C CYS A 289 8.53 -1.18 -26.50
N ASP A 290 8.38 -0.83 -25.22
CA ASP A 290 7.65 0.37 -24.78
C ASP A 290 8.29 1.64 -25.32
N ARG A 291 9.63 1.76 -25.25
CA ARG A 291 10.35 2.92 -25.77
C ARG A 291 10.26 3.04 -27.29
N ARG A 292 10.31 1.90 -28.00
CA ARG A 292 10.19 1.89 -29.47
C ARG A 292 8.80 2.38 -29.88
N LEU A 293 7.74 1.89 -29.23
CA LEU A 293 6.37 2.36 -29.44
C LEU A 293 6.23 3.87 -29.20
N GLN A 294 6.79 4.38 -28.09
CA GLN A 294 6.78 5.81 -27.80
C GLN A 294 7.51 6.64 -28.86
N THR A 295 8.63 6.13 -29.36
CA THR A 295 9.45 6.81 -30.39
C THR A 295 8.69 6.87 -31.71
N ASP A 296 8.10 5.76 -32.14
CA ASP A 296 7.37 5.67 -33.41
C ASP A 296 6.08 6.50 -33.37
N LEU A 297 5.50 6.73 -32.19
CA LEU A 297 4.34 7.61 -31.99
C LEU A 297 4.70 9.04 -31.58
N SER A 298 5.97 9.40 -31.49
CA SER A 298 6.40 10.73 -31.02
C SER A 298 5.86 11.88 -31.88
N TYR A 299 5.69 11.66 -33.18
CA TYR A 299 5.13 12.65 -34.11
C TYR A 299 3.71 13.09 -33.75
N LEU A 300 2.91 12.21 -33.13
CA LEU A 300 1.54 12.53 -32.70
C LEU A 300 1.52 13.55 -31.57
N ARG A 301 2.58 13.63 -30.76
CA ARG A 301 2.71 14.63 -29.68
C ARG A 301 2.80 16.05 -30.24
N ASN A 302 3.42 16.20 -31.41
CA ASN A 302 3.56 17.49 -32.10
C ASN A 302 2.24 17.99 -32.73
N LEU A 303 1.19 17.15 -32.75
CA LEU A 303 -0.12 17.49 -33.32
C LEU A 303 -1.13 18.00 -32.28
N SER A 304 -0.69 18.30 -31.05
CA SER A 304 -1.54 18.79 -29.95
C SER A 304 -2.75 17.89 -29.66
N ILE A 305 -2.59 16.57 -29.80
CA ILE A 305 -3.65 15.62 -29.44
C ILE A 305 -3.79 15.51 -27.92
N SER A 306 -5.01 15.24 -27.44
CA SER A 306 -5.23 15.06 -26.00
C SER A 306 -4.49 13.81 -25.50
N PRO A 307 -4.12 13.75 -24.21
CA PRO A 307 -3.48 12.58 -23.63
C PRO A 307 -4.28 11.29 -23.80
N GLU A 308 -5.60 11.36 -23.66
CA GLU A 308 -6.50 10.22 -23.84
C GLU A 308 -6.44 9.72 -25.29
N LYS A 309 -6.36 10.65 -26.26
CA LYS A 309 -6.25 10.28 -27.67
C LYS A 309 -4.90 9.67 -28.00
N TYR A 310 -3.83 10.19 -27.42
CA TYR A 310 -2.50 9.60 -27.55
C TYR A 310 -2.48 8.18 -26.97
N TRP A 311 -3.03 8.00 -25.76
CA TRP A 311 -3.14 6.70 -25.10
C TRP A 311 -3.94 5.68 -25.92
N GLU A 312 -5.05 6.11 -26.51
CA GLU A 312 -5.86 5.26 -27.40
C GLU A 312 -5.05 4.76 -28.61
N VAL A 313 -4.27 5.65 -29.24
CA VAL A 313 -3.41 5.26 -30.37
C VAL A 313 -2.28 4.34 -29.90
N MET A 314 -1.71 4.60 -28.73
CA MET A 314 -0.69 3.75 -28.12
C MET A 314 -1.23 2.34 -27.85
N CYS A 315 -2.43 2.20 -27.28
CA CYS A 315 -3.10 0.91 -27.05
C CYS A 315 -3.36 0.16 -28.36
N ARG A 316 -3.77 0.86 -29.42
CA ARG A 316 -4.00 0.24 -30.74
C ARG A 316 -2.72 -0.26 -31.40
N ALA A 317 -1.60 0.45 -31.23
CA ALA A 317 -0.32 0.10 -31.81
C ALA A 317 0.45 -0.93 -30.97
N ALA A 318 0.25 -0.97 -29.65
CA ALA A 318 1.00 -1.82 -28.74
C ALA A 318 1.12 -3.31 -29.14
N PRO A 319 0.08 -3.99 -29.67
CA PRO A 319 0.17 -5.40 -30.07
C PRO A 319 1.23 -5.72 -31.14
N SER A 320 1.71 -4.73 -31.90
CA SER A 320 2.79 -4.94 -32.88
C SER A 320 4.20 -4.78 -32.29
N TYR A 321 4.33 -4.24 -31.07
CA TYR A 321 5.61 -3.99 -30.40
C TYR A 321 5.87 -5.01 -29.30
N PHE A 322 4.88 -5.23 -28.43
CA PHE A 322 4.94 -6.29 -27.46
C PHE A 322 4.58 -7.57 -28.20
N SER A 323 5.58 -8.43 -28.38
CA SER A 323 5.33 -9.78 -28.87
C SER A 323 4.43 -10.44 -27.83
N LEU A 324 3.11 -10.42 -28.08
CA LEU A 324 2.18 -11.21 -27.31
C LEU A 324 2.74 -12.63 -27.31
N PRO A 325 2.89 -13.25 -26.14
CA PRO A 325 3.73 -14.41 -25.93
C PRO A 325 3.39 -15.38 -27.03
N ARG A 326 4.41 -15.79 -27.79
CA ARG A 326 4.35 -16.73 -28.91
C ARG A 326 3.09 -17.58 -28.82
N ILE A 327 2.01 -17.12 -29.47
CA ILE A 327 0.69 -17.79 -29.47
C ILE A 327 0.81 -19.23 -30.02
N ARG A 328 1.94 -19.54 -30.66
CA ARG A 328 2.33 -20.87 -31.12
C ARG A 328 2.50 -21.90 -29.98
N GLU A 329 2.79 -21.49 -28.75
CA GLU A 329 3.05 -22.41 -27.62
C GLU A 329 2.12 -22.19 -26.41
N TYR A 330 1.28 -21.16 -26.43
CA TYR A 330 0.21 -21.00 -25.45
C TYR A 330 -0.81 -22.13 -25.64
N LYS A 331 -1.10 -22.91 -24.59
CA LYS A 331 -2.18 -23.92 -24.63
C LYS A 331 -3.43 -23.26 -25.20
N LEU A 332 -3.90 -23.74 -26.35
CA LEU A 332 -5.02 -23.20 -27.12
C LEU A 332 -6.23 -22.84 -26.23
N GLU A 333 -6.47 -23.62 -25.18
CA GLU A 333 -7.52 -23.42 -24.18
C GLU A 333 -7.44 -22.06 -23.46
N ARG A 334 -6.24 -21.64 -23.02
CA ARG A 334 -6.05 -20.34 -22.35
C ARG A 334 -6.15 -19.17 -23.32
N PHE A 335 -5.73 -19.36 -24.57
CA PHE A 335 -5.87 -18.35 -25.61
C PHE A 335 -7.34 -18.15 -26.02
N GLU A 336 -8.11 -19.24 -26.15
CA GLU A 336 -9.55 -19.17 -26.40
C GLU A 336 -10.31 -18.58 -25.21
N GLU A 337 -9.97 -18.95 -23.98
CA GLU A 337 -10.53 -18.34 -22.77
C GLU A 337 -10.20 -16.84 -22.69
N PHE A 338 -8.98 -16.46 -23.09
CA PHE A 338 -8.56 -15.08 -23.22
C PHE A 338 -9.35 -14.32 -24.29
N LEU A 339 -9.50 -14.86 -25.50
CA LEU A 339 -10.29 -14.25 -26.58
C LEU A 339 -11.78 -14.16 -26.22
N LYS A 340 -12.31 -15.10 -25.42
CA LYS A 340 -13.66 -15.01 -24.85
C LYS A 340 -13.77 -13.87 -23.85
N ARG A 341 -12.76 -13.69 -23.00
CA ARG A 341 -12.73 -12.63 -21.97
C ARG A 341 -12.51 -11.24 -22.58
N TYR A 342 -11.76 -11.13 -23.67
CA TYR A 342 -11.41 -9.88 -24.33
C TYR A 342 -11.68 -9.92 -25.85
N PRO A 343 -12.95 -9.80 -26.28
CA PRO A 343 -13.34 -9.96 -27.69
C PRO A 343 -12.68 -8.98 -28.66
N ILE A 344 -12.25 -7.79 -28.19
CA ILE A 344 -11.57 -6.77 -29.01
C ILE A 344 -10.26 -7.29 -29.64
N PHE A 345 -9.63 -8.28 -29.03
CA PHE A 345 -8.42 -8.90 -29.59
C PHE A 345 -8.71 -9.96 -30.64
N ARG A 346 -9.96 -10.45 -30.74
CA ARG A 346 -10.36 -11.38 -31.79
C ARG A 346 -10.25 -10.71 -33.16
N ASP A 347 -10.80 -9.50 -33.28
CA ASP A 347 -10.72 -8.70 -34.50
C ASP A 347 -9.26 -8.37 -34.88
N LEU A 348 -8.39 -8.14 -33.88
CA LEU A 348 -6.96 -7.89 -34.10
C LEU A 348 -6.22 -9.15 -34.57
N VAL A 349 -6.51 -10.31 -33.97
CA VAL A 349 -5.93 -11.61 -34.35
C VAL A 349 -6.37 -12.02 -35.75
N GLU A 350 -7.65 -11.85 -36.07
CA GLU A 350 -8.23 -12.14 -37.39
C GLU A 350 -7.71 -11.18 -38.47
N LYS A 351 -7.52 -9.89 -38.14
CA LYS A 351 -7.10 -8.85 -39.09
C LYS A 351 -5.59 -8.82 -39.38
N TYR A 352 -4.77 -9.08 -38.37
CA TYR A 352 -3.31 -8.99 -38.51
C TYR A 352 -2.62 -10.35 -38.65
N GLY A 353 -3.38 -11.45 -38.59
CA GLY A 353 -2.87 -12.79 -38.86
C GLY A 353 -1.63 -13.10 -38.02
N PHE A 354 -1.80 -13.29 -36.71
CA PHE A 354 -0.77 -13.98 -35.92
C PHE A 354 -0.73 -15.43 -36.42
N GLY A 355 0.09 -15.66 -37.46
CA GLY A 355 -0.01 -16.79 -38.36
C GLY A 355 0.08 -18.14 -37.68
N ILE A 356 -1.00 -18.92 -37.82
CA ILE A 356 -0.96 -20.36 -37.98
C ILE A 356 -0.32 -20.61 -39.35
N ALA A 357 1.01 -20.75 -39.35
CA ALA A 357 1.80 -21.31 -40.45
C ALA A 357 3.09 -21.91 -39.88
#